data_AF-U1GT98-F1
#
_entry.id   AF-U1GT98-F1
#
_cell.length_a   1.000
_cell.length_b   1.000
_cell.length_c   1.000
_cell.angle_alpha   90.00
_cell.angle_beta   90.00
_cell.angle_gamma   90.00
#
_symmetry.space_group_name_H-M   'P 1'
#
loop_
_entity.id
_entity.type
_entity.pdbx_description
1 polymer ?
#
loop_
_entity_poly.entity_id
_entity_poly.type
_entity_poly.pdbx_seq_one_letter_code
_entity_poly.pdbx_strand_id
1 'polypeptide(L)'
;MAQQKKTKKRSSFFTSLGFIVLVVTAAVFSALGVFGFFQKLDYRMYDFLLSLRREPKQSEKILFVNIDDESIQALGEWPWSRDIIADCLLRIRELGAESVVFDVEYLSPSPRGVAPNAEENMNAAISAGRSDITGVINELSESVSRGFISRAELPAVTKDMIADYIDPALSNMRADIASKMYRDNDDYFARAIQFFGNTWLTVNTRDVAITLSDEDKAYAQKRILLSNVTDAGGFIPRDINIRPTNSTTDKRRDSLPRFIRSSRTRRERVLRTSSSTATARGGESNYSTITTENTRLSFLLPRFCI
;
A
#
# COMPACT_ATOMS: atom_id res chain seq x y z
N MET A 1 79.98 37.87 -51.12
CA MET A 1 79.71 37.52 -49.71
C MET A 1 78.28 37.93 -49.34
N ALA A 2 77.59 37.05 -48.60
CA ALA A 2 76.39 37.28 -47.77
C ALA A 2 75.06 37.72 -48.45
N GLN A 3 74.17 36.74 -48.69
CA GLN A 3 72.72 36.97 -48.75
C GLN A 3 72.06 36.60 -47.40
N GLN A 4 71.21 37.50 -46.92
CA GLN A 4 70.58 37.50 -45.61
C GLN A 4 69.54 36.38 -45.40
N LYS A 5 69.63 35.70 -44.25
CA LYS A 5 68.55 34.92 -43.63
C LYS A 5 67.39 35.84 -43.22
N LYS A 6 66.19 35.67 -43.80
CA LYS A 6 64.94 36.22 -43.24
C LYS A 6 63.99 35.12 -42.77
N THR A 7 64.07 34.87 -41.47
CA THR A 7 62.94 34.67 -40.53
C THR A 7 61.69 33.89 -40.97
N LYS A 8 61.71 32.56 -40.77
CA LYS A 8 60.52 31.69 -40.71
C LYS A 8 60.24 31.27 -39.25
N LYS A 9 60.03 32.23 -38.34
CA LYS A 9 59.85 31.98 -36.89
C LYS A 9 58.52 32.52 -36.32
N ARG A 10 57.69 33.18 -37.14
CA ARG A 10 56.40 33.74 -36.68
C ARG A 10 55.28 32.70 -36.61
N SER A 11 55.21 31.70 -37.49
CA SER A 11 54.07 30.76 -37.52
C SER A 11 54.05 29.73 -36.39
N SER A 12 55.21 29.33 -35.84
CA SER A 12 55.28 28.35 -34.74
C SER A 12 54.98 28.93 -33.37
N PHE A 13 55.17 30.25 -33.18
CA PHE A 13 54.83 30.95 -31.95
C PHE A 13 53.32 31.17 -31.80
N PHE A 14 52.61 31.43 -32.90
CA PHE A 14 51.15 31.56 -32.87
C PHE A 14 50.45 30.21 -32.65
N THR A 15 51.00 29.10 -33.16
CA THR A 15 50.45 27.76 -32.91
C THR A 15 50.74 27.25 -31.49
N SER A 16 51.93 27.53 -30.93
CA SER A 16 52.25 27.18 -29.54
C SER A 16 51.44 28.00 -28.52
N LEU A 17 51.20 29.28 -28.80
CA LEU A 17 50.34 30.13 -27.96
C LEU A 17 48.88 29.65 -27.99
N GLY A 18 48.36 29.27 -29.16
CA GLY A 18 47.03 28.67 -29.28
C GLY A 18 46.88 27.36 -28.51
N PHE A 19 47.93 26.52 -28.51
CA PHE A 19 47.94 25.28 -27.74
C PHE A 19 47.93 25.52 -26.22
N ILE A 20 48.72 26.48 -25.73
CA ILE A 20 48.74 26.85 -24.30
C ILE A 20 47.37 27.37 -23.87
N VAL A 21 46.74 28.25 -24.65
CA VAL A 21 45.39 28.76 -24.36
C VAL A 21 44.37 27.61 -24.29
N LEU A 22 44.44 26.65 -25.21
CA LEU A 22 43.56 25.48 -25.21
C LEU A 22 43.74 24.62 -23.95
N VAL A 23 44.99 24.35 -23.55
CA VAL A 23 45.29 23.55 -22.35
C VAL A 23 44.83 24.26 -21.07
N VAL A 24 45.09 25.57 -20.95
CA VAL A 24 44.65 26.36 -19.78
C VAL A 24 43.12 26.41 -19.73
N THR A 25 42.45 26.61 -20.86
CA THR A 25 40.98 26.59 -20.92
C THR A 25 40.45 25.22 -20.50
N ALA A 26 41.00 24.13 -21.05
CA ALA A 26 40.62 22.78 -20.67
C ALA A 26 40.84 22.50 -19.17
N ALA A 27 41.96 22.97 -18.59
CA ALA A 27 42.26 22.83 -17.17
C ALA A 27 41.27 23.61 -16.29
N VAL A 28 40.90 24.83 -16.68
CA VAL A 28 39.90 25.64 -15.96
C VAL A 28 38.52 25.01 -16.04
N PHE A 29 38.08 24.57 -17.22
CA PHE A 29 36.79 23.86 -17.37
C PHE A 29 36.78 22.54 -16.58
N SER A 30 37.89 21.81 -16.56
CA SER A 30 38.04 20.58 -15.77
C SER A 30 37.95 20.89 -14.27
N ALA A 31 38.67 21.92 -13.79
CA ALA A 31 38.60 22.35 -12.39
C ALA A 31 37.18 22.80 -12.01
N LEU A 32 36.52 23.62 -12.83
CA LEU A 32 35.12 24.02 -12.63
C LEU A 32 34.17 22.82 -12.60
N GLY A 33 34.44 21.78 -13.40
CA GLY A 33 33.75 20.50 -13.36
C GLY A 33 33.96 19.77 -12.03
N VAL A 34 35.20 19.65 -11.55
CA VAL A 34 35.55 18.99 -10.28
C VAL A 34 34.94 19.72 -9.08
N PHE A 35 34.91 21.06 -9.11
CA PHE A 35 34.26 21.87 -8.07
C PHE A 35 32.71 21.95 -8.21
N GLY A 36 32.12 21.23 -9.17
CA GLY A 36 30.66 21.13 -9.33
C GLY A 36 29.99 22.41 -9.81
N PHE A 37 30.72 23.36 -10.40
CA PHE A 37 30.18 24.64 -10.87
C PHE A 37 29.08 24.44 -11.92
N PHE A 38 29.31 23.54 -12.88
CA PHE A 38 28.32 23.23 -13.92
C PHE A 38 27.05 22.59 -13.36
N GLN A 39 27.15 21.80 -12.29
CA GLN A 39 25.98 21.18 -11.64
C GLN A 39 25.13 22.23 -10.91
N LYS A 40 25.77 23.20 -10.24
CA LYS A 40 25.05 24.32 -9.62
C LYS A 40 24.37 25.21 -10.66
N LEU A 41 25.04 25.44 -11.79
CA LEU A 41 24.46 26.18 -12.90
C LEU A 41 23.27 25.43 -13.50
N ASP A 42 23.38 24.11 -13.69
CA ASP A 42 22.30 23.26 -14.19
C ASP A 42 21.06 23.30 -13.28
N TYR A 43 21.24 23.17 -11.96
CA TYR A 43 20.12 23.29 -11.01
C TYR A 43 19.48 24.68 -11.03
N ARG A 44 20.27 25.76 -11.07
CA ARG A 44 19.72 27.11 -11.16
C ARG A 44 18.96 27.35 -12.47
N MET A 45 19.48 26.84 -13.59
CA MET A 45 18.80 26.90 -14.87
C MET A 45 17.51 26.08 -14.85
N TYR A 46 17.53 24.90 -14.23
CA TYR A 46 16.35 24.05 -14.05
C TYR A 46 15.27 24.72 -13.21
N ASP A 47 15.63 25.29 -12.06
CA ASP A 47 14.70 26.01 -11.17
C ASP A 47 14.11 27.25 -11.86
N PHE A 48 14.93 27.98 -12.64
CA PHE A 48 14.44 29.09 -13.46
C PHE A 48 13.46 28.62 -14.54
N LEU A 49 13.76 27.52 -15.24
CA LEU A 49 12.85 26.97 -16.24
C LEU A 49 11.55 26.44 -15.61
N LEU A 50 11.61 25.90 -14.39
CA LEU A 50 10.43 25.51 -13.63
C LEU A 50 9.60 26.72 -13.17
N SER A 51 10.22 27.81 -12.73
CA SER A 51 9.49 29.01 -12.31
C SER A 51 8.84 29.76 -13.48
N LEU A 52 9.44 29.68 -14.68
CA LEU A 52 8.81 30.16 -15.92
C LEU A 52 7.66 29.26 -16.38
N ARG A 53 7.61 28.00 -15.92
CA ARG A 53 6.53 27.09 -16.25
C ARG A 53 5.28 27.49 -15.47
N ARG A 54 4.20 27.74 -16.20
CA ARG A 54 2.89 27.97 -15.58
C ARG A 54 2.50 26.74 -14.75
N GLU A 55 2.07 26.97 -13.52
CA GLU A 55 1.56 25.89 -12.66
C GLU A 55 0.42 25.15 -13.39
N PRO A 56 0.43 23.81 -13.37
CA PRO A 56 -0.65 23.05 -13.97
C PRO A 56 -1.95 23.39 -13.24
N LYS A 57 -3.02 23.62 -14.01
CA LYS A 57 -4.34 23.87 -13.43
C LYS A 57 -4.76 22.64 -12.61
N GLN A 58 -4.97 22.83 -11.31
CA GLN A 58 -5.50 21.78 -10.45
C GLN A 58 -6.92 21.44 -10.88
N SER A 59 -7.23 20.15 -10.92
CA SER A 59 -8.57 19.66 -11.23
C SER A 59 -9.36 19.54 -9.93
N GLU A 60 -10.47 20.25 -9.81
CA GLU A 60 -11.40 20.12 -8.68
C GLU A 60 -12.06 18.74 -8.59
N LYS A 61 -11.90 17.90 -9.64
CA LYS A 61 -12.43 16.53 -9.69
C LYS A 61 -11.52 15.50 -9.02
N ILE A 62 -10.31 15.89 -8.62
CA ILE A 62 -9.33 14.98 -8.04
C ILE A 62 -9.10 15.41 -6.60
N LEU A 63 -9.40 14.51 -5.66
CA LEU A 63 -9.12 14.68 -4.25
C LEU A 63 -8.00 13.73 -3.85
N PHE A 64 -6.94 14.27 -3.26
CA PHE A 64 -5.91 13.48 -2.61
C PHE A 64 -6.29 13.27 -1.15
N VAL A 65 -6.37 12.02 -0.74
CA VAL A 65 -6.57 11.62 0.65
C VAL A 65 -5.24 11.09 1.15
N ASN A 66 -4.57 11.90 1.97
CA ASN A 66 -3.27 11.55 2.54
C ASN A 66 -3.46 10.92 3.92
N ILE A 67 -2.51 10.08 4.31
CA ILE A 67 -2.38 9.59 5.67
C ILE A 67 -1.31 10.46 6.33
N ASP A 68 -1.74 11.36 7.20
CA ASP A 68 -0.88 12.28 7.94
C ASP A 68 -0.80 11.91 9.43
N ASP A 69 0.06 12.62 10.16
CA ASP A 69 0.30 12.38 11.59
C ASP A 69 -0.98 12.58 12.41
N GLU A 70 -1.86 13.52 12.03
CA GLU A 70 -3.17 13.73 12.68
C GLU A 70 -4.07 12.50 12.47
N SER A 71 -4.13 11.95 11.26
CA SER A 71 -4.91 10.74 10.98
C SER A 71 -4.38 9.52 11.74
N ILE A 72 -3.05 9.38 11.86
CA ILE A 72 -2.42 8.29 12.61
C ILE A 72 -2.69 8.46 14.11
N GLN A 73 -2.68 9.68 14.63
CA GLN A 73 -3.02 9.94 16.03
C GLN A 73 -4.48 9.58 16.32
N ALA A 74 -5.39 9.92 15.41
CA ALA A 74 -6.83 9.66 15.56
C ALA A 74 -7.22 8.18 15.44
N LEU A 75 -6.62 7.46 14.49
CA LEU A 75 -7.03 6.10 14.11
C LEU A 75 -6.08 5.00 14.61
N GLY A 76 -4.91 5.39 15.11
CA GLY A 76 -3.87 4.49 15.60
C GLY A 76 -2.78 4.21 14.57
N GLU A 77 -1.91 3.27 14.94
CA GLU A 77 -0.67 2.99 14.22
C GLU A 77 -0.93 2.41 12.82
N TRP A 78 -0.17 2.92 11.83
CA TRP A 78 -0.16 2.40 10.48
C TRP A 78 0.71 1.13 10.38
N PRO A 79 0.33 0.09 9.62
CA PRO A 79 -0.83 0.00 8.73
C PRO A 79 -2.13 -0.29 9.47
N TRP A 80 -3.18 0.46 9.11
CA TRP A 80 -4.52 0.25 9.65
C TRP A 80 -5.13 -1.08 9.19
N SER A 81 -6.05 -1.61 9.99
CA SER A 81 -6.83 -2.77 9.61
C SER A 81 -7.75 -2.47 8.41
N ARG A 82 -8.00 -3.48 7.58
CA ARG A 82 -8.70 -3.31 6.29
C ARG A 82 -10.17 -2.90 6.45
N ASP A 83 -10.75 -3.02 7.64
CA ASP A 83 -12.07 -2.48 7.93
C ASP A 83 -12.13 -0.96 7.99
N ILE A 84 -11.10 -0.30 8.55
CA ILE A 84 -11.02 1.17 8.54
C ILE A 84 -10.98 1.68 7.10
N ILE A 85 -10.20 1.01 6.24
CA ILE A 85 -10.12 1.35 4.81
C ILE A 85 -11.45 1.06 4.10
N ALA A 86 -12.11 -0.04 4.42
CA ALA A 86 -13.43 -0.37 3.87
C ALA A 86 -14.49 0.68 4.24
N ASP A 87 -14.53 1.11 5.50
CA ASP A 87 -15.46 2.14 5.98
C ASP A 87 -15.17 3.50 5.32
N CYS A 88 -13.89 3.84 5.14
CA CYS A 88 -13.47 5.01 4.37
C CYS A 88 -13.98 4.94 2.92
N LEU A 89 -13.83 3.78 2.26
CA LEU A 89 -14.31 3.58 0.90
C LEU A 89 -15.85 3.75 0.79
N LEU A 90 -16.60 3.25 1.77
CA LEU A 90 -18.06 3.45 1.85
C LEU A 90 -18.41 4.93 1.99
N ARG A 91 -17.72 5.68 2.85
CA ARG A 91 -17.93 7.13 3.01
C ARG A 91 -17.58 7.91 1.75
N ILE A 92 -16.47 7.58 1.10
CA ILE A 92 -16.08 8.19 -0.19
C ILE A 92 -17.16 7.93 -1.26
N ARG A 93 -17.79 6.75 -1.25
CA ARG A 93 -18.91 6.45 -2.14
C ARG A 93 -20.15 7.29 -1.84
N GLU A 94 -20.51 7.44 -0.56
CA GLU A 94 -21.62 8.29 -0.11
C GLU A 94 -21.41 9.75 -0.50
N LEU A 95 -20.17 10.22 -0.50
CA LEU A 95 -19.79 11.57 -0.96
C LEU A 95 -19.82 11.74 -2.49
N GLY A 96 -20.13 10.69 -3.25
CA GLY A 96 -20.35 10.76 -4.70
C GLY A 96 -19.10 10.56 -5.55
N ALA A 97 -18.02 9.99 -5.01
CA ALA A 97 -16.84 9.68 -5.79
C ALA A 97 -17.14 8.66 -6.91
N GLU A 98 -16.59 8.93 -8.10
CA GLU A 98 -16.74 8.08 -9.29
C GLU A 98 -15.71 6.95 -9.33
N SER A 99 -14.50 7.19 -8.83
CA SER A 99 -13.38 6.24 -8.86
C SER A 99 -12.44 6.46 -7.69
N VAL A 100 -11.84 5.38 -7.19
CA VAL A 100 -10.84 5.42 -6.12
C VAL A 100 -9.59 4.64 -6.55
N VAL A 101 -8.42 5.21 -6.29
CA VAL A 101 -7.13 4.59 -6.55
C VAL A 101 -6.36 4.54 -5.24
N PHE A 102 -5.99 3.34 -4.80
CA PHE A 102 -5.16 3.13 -3.62
C PHE A 102 -3.70 3.05 -4.02
N ASP A 103 -2.87 3.97 -3.53
CA ASP A 103 -1.41 3.89 -3.62
C ASP A 103 -0.82 3.20 -2.37
N VAL A 104 -1.35 2.03 -2.04
CA VAL A 104 -0.94 1.21 -0.89
C VAL A 104 -0.88 -0.25 -1.32
N GLU A 105 0.19 -0.95 -0.91
CA GLU A 105 0.35 -2.38 -1.16
C GLU A 105 -0.12 -3.20 0.05
N TYR A 106 -0.89 -4.24 -0.25
CA TYR A 106 -1.54 -5.10 0.74
C TYR A 106 -0.88 -6.48 0.77
N LEU A 107 0.27 -6.60 1.45
CA LEU A 107 1.14 -7.78 1.35
C LEU A 107 0.79 -8.93 2.31
N SER A 108 0.14 -8.63 3.45
CA SER A 108 -0.21 -9.61 4.47
C SER A 108 -1.71 -9.60 4.79
N PRO A 109 -2.28 -10.70 5.29
CA PRO A 109 -3.65 -10.72 5.81
C PRO A 109 -3.86 -9.67 6.91
N SER A 110 -5.07 -9.11 7.00
CA SER A 110 -5.38 -8.10 8.02
C SER A 110 -5.66 -8.79 9.35
N PRO A 111 -5.34 -8.17 10.48
CA PRO A 111 -5.85 -8.63 11.77
C PRO A 111 -7.37 -8.74 11.71
N ARG A 112 -7.92 -9.79 12.35
CA ARG A 112 -9.37 -9.99 12.45
C ARG A 112 -9.98 -8.90 13.32
N GLY A 113 -11.11 -8.35 12.89
CA GLY A 113 -11.90 -7.39 13.64
C GLY A 113 -12.94 -8.08 14.52
N VAL A 114 -13.63 -7.29 15.34
CA VAL A 114 -14.84 -7.74 16.05
C VAL A 114 -16.04 -7.58 15.11
N ALA A 115 -16.90 -8.60 15.05
CA ALA A 115 -18.12 -8.52 14.24
C ALA A 115 -19.07 -7.45 14.81
N PRO A 116 -19.76 -6.64 13.97
CA PRO A 116 -20.70 -5.63 14.46
C PRO A 116 -21.83 -6.20 15.33
N ASN A 117 -22.21 -7.46 15.08
CA ASN A 117 -23.22 -8.22 15.82
C ASN A 117 -22.60 -9.20 16.83
N ALA A 118 -21.34 -8.99 17.24
CA ALA A 118 -20.64 -9.85 18.17
C ALA A 118 -21.42 -10.04 19.49
N GLU A 119 -21.94 -8.96 20.07
CA GLU A 119 -22.72 -9.02 21.31
C GLU A 119 -23.99 -9.86 21.15
N GLU A 120 -24.74 -9.66 20.06
CA GLU A 120 -25.94 -10.43 19.76
C GLU A 120 -25.61 -11.92 19.57
N ASN A 121 -24.56 -12.22 18.80
CA ASN A 121 -24.09 -13.58 18.57
C ASN A 121 -23.67 -14.27 19.87
N MET A 122 -22.97 -13.55 20.76
CA MET A 122 -22.55 -14.05 22.06
C MET A 122 -23.75 -14.32 22.97
N ASN A 123 -24.69 -13.38 23.06
CA ASN A 123 -25.90 -13.53 23.87
C ASN A 123 -26.77 -14.69 23.38
N ALA A 124 -26.90 -14.86 22.06
CA ALA A 124 -27.60 -15.98 21.47
C ALA A 124 -26.93 -17.33 21.81
N ALA A 125 -25.60 -17.42 21.68
CA ALA A 125 -24.85 -18.63 22.01
C ALA A 125 -24.96 -18.99 23.51
N ILE A 126 -24.85 -17.99 24.40
CA ILE A 126 -25.00 -18.20 25.85
C ILE A 126 -26.42 -18.64 26.20
N SER A 127 -27.43 -18.04 25.55
CA SER A 127 -28.83 -18.39 25.80
C SER A 127 -29.14 -19.82 25.33
N ALA A 128 -28.60 -20.23 24.18
CA ALA A 128 -28.70 -21.60 23.69
C ALA A 128 -28.04 -22.59 24.67
N GLY A 129 -26.78 -22.34 25.06
CA GLY A 129 -26.08 -23.20 26.02
C GLY A 129 -26.79 -23.28 27.38
N ARG A 130 -27.36 -22.18 27.87
CA ARG A 130 -28.18 -22.18 29.09
C ARG A 130 -29.41 -23.06 28.94
N SER A 131 -30.11 -22.95 27.81
CA SER A 131 -31.31 -23.75 27.52
C SER A 131 -30.99 -25.24 27.53
N ASP A 132 -29.91 -25.65 26.86
CA ASP A 132 -29.47 -27.04 26.78
C ASP A 132 -29.14 -27.60 28.17
N ILE A 133 -28.33 -26.89 28.96
CA ILE A 133 -27.95 -27.30 30.32
C ILE A 133 -29.19 -27.37 31.23
N THR A 134 -30.09 -26.40 31.15
CA THR A 134 -31.31 -26.38 31.96
C THR A 134 -32.22 -27.55 31.61
N GLY A 135 -32.33 -27.91 30.32
CA GLY A 135 -33.09 -29.08 29.87
C GLY A 135 -32.56 -30.37 30.49
N VAL A 136 -31.24 -30.57 30.43
CA VAL A 136 -30.54 -31.73 30.99
C VAL A 136 -30.74 -31.83 32.51
N ILE A 137 -30.63 -30.70 33.23
CA ILE A 137 -30.85 -30.66 34.69
C ILE A 137 -32.30 -30.99 35.05
N ASN A 138 -33.26 -30.45 34.30
CA ASN A 138 -34.69 -30.72 34.54
C ASN A 138 -35.02 -32.20 34.28
N GLU A 139 -34.49 -32.79 33.21
CA GLU A 139 -34.68 -34.21 32.90
C GLU A 139 -34.10 -35.12 33.98
N LEU A 140 -32.91 -34.78 34.51
CA LEU A 140 -32.33 -35.48 35.67
C LEU A 140 -33.24 -35.35 36.90
N SER A 141 -33.67 -34.14 37.22
CA SER A 141 -34.52 -33.86 38.37
C SER A 141 -35.84 -34.65 38.30
N GLU A 142 -36.48 -34.68 37.13
CA GLU A 142 -37.69 -35.46 36.89
C GLU A 142 -37.43 -36.96 37.03
N SER A 143 -36.34 -37.47 36.46
CA SER A 143 -35.98 -38.89 36.51
C SER A 143 -35.73 -39.38 37.94
N VAL A 144 -35.06 -38.56 38.76
CA VAL A 144 -34.85 -38.83 40.18
C VAL A 144 -36.18 -38.76 40.94
N SER A 145 -37.03 -37.77 40.68
CA SER A 145 -38.32 -37.60 41.37
C SER A 145 -39.29 -38.76 41.14
N ARG A 146 -39.28 -39.34 39.94
CA ARG A 146 -40.13 -40.49 39.56
C ARG A 146 -39.57 -41.83 40.01
N GLY A 147 -38.37 -41.85 40.61
CA GLY A 147 -37.73 -43.05 41.13
C GLY A 147 -37.07 -43.93 40.06
N PHE A 148 -36.81 -43.40 38.87
CA PHE A 148 -36.12 -44.15 37.80
C PHE A 148 -34.62 -44.30 38.05
N ILE A 149 -34.02 -43.44 38.87
CA ILE A 149 -32.60 -43.47 39.23
C ILE A 149 -32.48 -43.70 40.73
N SER A 150 -31.78 -44.77 41.12
CA SER A 150 -31.51 -45.05 42.53
C SER A 150 -30.39 -44.17 43.09
N ARG A 151 -30.34 -43.99 44.42
CA ARG A 151 -29.28 -43.21 45.09
C ARG A 151 -27.86 -43.72 44.82
N ALA A 152 -27.72 -45.02 44.54
CA ALA A 152 -26.42 -45.63 44.26
C ALA A 152 -25.94 -45.36 42.82
N GLU A 153 -26.86 -45.18 41.88
CA GLU A 153 -26.58 -44.94 40.45
C GLU A 153 -26.39 -43.46 40.12
N LEU A 154 -26.94 -42.57 40.95
CA LEU A 154 -26.86 -41.12 40.84
C LEU A 154 -25.45 -40.58 40.51
N PRO A 155 -24.36 -41.02 41.17
CA PRO A 155 -23.01 -40.55 40.84
C PRO A 155 -22.55 -40.94 39.43
N ALA A 156 -22.90 -42.16 38.97
CA ALA A 156 -22.56 -42.62 37.63
C ALA A 156 -23.36 -41.88 36.57
N VAL A 157 -24.69 -41.78 36.75
CA VAL A 157 -25.58 -41.05 35.83
C VAL A 157 -25.19 -39.57 35.74
N THR A 158 -24.89 -38.91 36.85
CA THR A 158 -24.45 -37.50 36.84
C THR A 158 -23.15 -37.33 36.05
N LYS A 159 -22.20 -38.27 36.21
CA LYS A 159 -20.94 -38.24 35.48
C LYS A 159 -21.16 -38.39 33.98
N ASP A 160 -22.00 -39.34 33.58
CA ASP A 160 -22.33 -39.59 32.17
C ASP A 160 -23.09 -38.38 31.58
N MET A 161 -24.02 -37.77 32.32
CA MET A 161 -24.71 -36.56 31.88
C MET A 161 -23.78 -35.36 31.68
N ILE A 162 -22.79 -35.20 32.56
CA ILE A 162 -21.78 -34.14 32.39
C ILE A 162 -20.97 -34.40 31.12
N ALA A 163 -20.45 -35.63 30.96
CA ALA A 163 -19.57 -35.98 29.85
C ALA A 163 -20.28 -35.97 28.48
N ASP A 164 -21.52 -36.44 28.42
CA ASP A 164 -22.23 -36.68 27.16
C ASP A 164 -23.10 -35.49 26.72
N TYR A 165 -23.49 -34.60 27.65
CA TYR A 165 -24.38 -33.48 27.34
C TYR A 165 -23.83 -32.12 27.74
N ILE A 166 -23.40 -31.95 29.01
CA ILE A 166 -22.97 -30.63 29.49
C ILE A 166 -21.65 -30.20 28.85
N ASP A 167 -20.65 -31.08 28.82
CA ASP A 167 -19.34 -30.79 28.24
C ASP A 167 -19.43 -30.48 26.73
N PRO A 168 -20.19 -31.24 25.92
CA PRO A 168 -20.46 -30.89 24.53
C PRO A 168 -21.23 -29.58 24.36
N ALA A 169 -22.25 -29.31 25.18
CA ALA A 169 -23.01 -28.06 25.10
C ALA A 169 -22.12 -26.84 25.37
N LEU A 170 -21.26 -26.90 26.40
CA LEU A 170 -20.27 -25.86 26.70
C LEU A 170 -19.23 -25.72 25.58
N SER A 171 -18.79 -26.84 25.01
CA SER A 171 -17.83 -26.85 23.91
C SER A 171 -18.39 -26.22 22.64
N ASN A 172 -19.63 -26.54 22.29
CA ASN A 172 -20.36 -25.97 21.15
C ASN A 172 -20.61 -24.48 21.36
N MET A 173 -21.10 -24.07 22.54
CA MET A 173 -21.28 -22.67 22.88
C MET A 173 -19.96 -21.88 22.73
N ARG A 174 -18.84 -22.41 23.24
CA ARG A 174 -17.53 -21.78 23.07
C ARG A 174 -17.12 -21.68 21.60
N ALA A 175 -17.35 -22.73 20.81
CA ALA A 175 -17.03 -22.73 19.38
C ALA A 175 -17.89 -21.73 18.59
N ASP A 176 -19.17 -21.61 18.93
CA ASP A 176 -20.10 -20.65 18.33
C ASP A 176 -19.71 -19.21 18.65
N ILE A 177 -19.39 -18.91 19.91
CA ILE A 177 -18.85 -17.61 20.31
C ILE A 177 -17.55 -17.35 19.54
N ALA A 178 -16.60 -18.28 19.57
CA ALA A 178 -15.31 -18.08 18.92
C ALA A 178 -15.42 -17.90 17.40
N SER A 179 -16.40 -18.52 16.72
CA SER A 179 -16.54 -18.38 15.27
C SER A 179 -17.33 -17.14 14.85
N LYS A 180 -18.33 -16.72 15.64
CA LYS A 180 -19.24 -15.62 15.29
C LYS A 180 -18.86 -14.26 15.88
N MET A 181 -17.83 -14.21 16.72
CA MET A 181 -17.32 -12.95 17.31
C MET A 181 -16.36 -12.19 16.38
N TYR A 182 -15.72 -12.88 15.45
CA TYR A 182 -14.72 -12.28 14.59
C TYR A 182 -15.27 -11.92 13.21
N ARG A 183 -14.82 -10.79 12.69
CA ARG A 183 -15.00 -10.38 11.30
C ARG A 183 -13.68 -10.57 10.56
N ASP A 184 -13.75 -11.18 9.39
CA ASP A 184 -12.66 -11.15 8.43
C ASP A 184 -12.65 -9.78 7.75
N ASN A 185 -11.64 -8.98 8.08
CA ASN A 185 -11.49 -7.62 7.56
C ASN A 185 -11.08 -7.60 6.08
N ASP A 186 -10.44 -8.65 5.58
CA ASP A 186 -10.05 -8.76 4.17
C ASP A 186 -11.28 -9.02 3.30
N ASP A 187 -12.14 -9.92 3.76
CA ASP A 187 -13.43 -10.22 3.14
C ASP A 187 -14.39 -9.03 3.21
N TYR A 188 -14.41 -8.29 4.33
CA TYR A 188 -15.18 -7.04 4.42
C TYR A 188 -14.70 -5.98 3.42
N PHE A 189 -13.38 -5.77 3.33
CA PHE A 189 -12.79 -4.84 2.39
C PHE A 189 -13.04 -5.25 0.93
N ALA A 190 -12.93 -6.53 0.60
CA ALA A 190 -13.25 -7.04 -0.73
C ALA A 190 -14.70 -6.76 -1.14
N ARG A 191 -15.66 -6.93 -0.22
CA ARG A 191 -17.06 -6.55 -0.46
C ARG A 191 -17.24 -5.05 -0.64
N ALA A 192 -16.56 -4.23 0.15
CA ALA A 192 -16.61 -2.77 0.00
C ALA A 192 -16.07 -2.33 -1.37
N ILE A 193 -14.97 -2.92 -1.83
CA ILE A 193 -14.41 -2.72 -3.18
C ILE A 193 -15.44 -3.09 -4.25
N GLN A 194 -16.06 -4.27 -4.12
CA GLN A 194 -17.06 -4.73 -5.07
C GLN A 194 -18.29 -3.82 -5.10
N PHE A 195 -18.74 -3.34 -3.93
CA PHE A 195 -19.83 -2.39 -3.80
C PHE A 195 -19.50 -1.04 -4.45
N PHE A 196 -18.27 -0.55 -4.29
CA PHE A 196 -17.79 0.67 -4.93
C PHE A 196 -17.69 0.52 -6.45
N GLY A 197 -17.24 -0.64 -6.92
CA GLY A 197 -17.10 -0.99 -8.34
C GLY A 197 -15.80 -0.45 -8.96
N ASN A 198 -15.69 0.87 -9.11
CA ASN A 198 -14.56 1.54 -9.79
C ASN A 198 -13.36 1.78 -8.86
N THR A 199 -12.80 0.70 -8.31
CA THR A 199 -11.68 0.77 -7.37
C THR A 199 -10.43 0.13 -7.95
N TRP A 200 -9.29 0.81 -7.82
CA TRP A 200 -8.00 0.36 -8.30
C TRP A 200 -7.04 0.13 -7.13
N LEU A 201 -6.39 -1.03 -7.11
CA LEU A 201 -5.40 -1.40 -6.09
C LEU A 201 -4.00 -1.49 -6.71
N THR A 202 -3.00 -1.10 -5.92
CA THR A 202 -1.60 -1.29 -6.31
C THR A 202 -1.22 -2.77 -6.18
N VAL A 203 -0.66 -3.31 -7.27
CA VAL A 203 -0.14 -4.68 -7.33
C VAL A 203 1.37 -4.62 -7.55
N ASN A 204 2.12 -5.33 -6.70
CA ASN A 204 3.54 -5.49 -6.89
C ASN A 204 3.81 -6.51 -8.01
N THR A 205 4.67 -6.13 -8.95
CA THR A 205 5.02 -6.97 -10.13
C THR A 205 6.29 -7.79 -9.94
N ARG A 206 6.95 -7.65 -8.79
CA ARG A 206 8.15 -8.43 -8.44
C ARG A 206 7.74 -9.65 -7.64
N ASP A 207 8.63 -10.64 -7.59
CA ASP A 207 8.47 -11.78 -6.69
C ASP A 207 8.58 -11.28 -5.25
N VAL A 208 7.44 -11.21 -4.57
CA VAL A 208 7.34 -10.71 -3.19
C VAL A 208 7.56 -11.82 -2.16
N ALA A 209 8.09 -12.98 -2.58
CA ALA A 209 8.29 -14.17 -1.73
C ALA A 209 7.00 -14.64 -1.03
N ILE A 210 5.83 -14.35 -1.62
CA ILE A 210 4.54 -14.84 -1.13
C ILE A 210 4.34 -16.26 -1.68
N THR A 211 4.34 -17.25 -0.80
CA THR A 211 4.04 -18.64 -1.15
C THR A 211 2.54 -18.82 -1.35
N LEU A 212 2.08 -18.74 -2.59
CA LEU A 212 0.69 -19.00 -2.98
C LEU A 212 0.44 -20.51 -3.10
N SER A 213 -0.66 -20.98 -2.51
CA SER A 213 -1.14 -22.35 -2.74
C SER A 213 -1.56 -22.53 -4.21
N ASP A 214 -1.59 -23.77 -4.70
CA ASP A 214 -2.05 -24.03 -6.07
C ASP A 214 -3.56 -23.76 -6.24
N GLU A 215 -4.33 -23.85 -5.16
CA GLU A 215 -5.74 -23.47 -5.13
C GLU A 215 -5.92 -21.96 -5.35
N ASP A 216 -5.15 -21.12 -4.64
CA ASP A 216 -5.21 -19.66 -4.78
C ASP A 216 -4.83 -19.21 -6.20
N LYS A 217 -3.81 -19.85 -6.79
CA LYS A 217 -3.41 -19.58 -8.17
C LYS A 217 -4.53 -19.93 -9.14
N ALA A 218 -5.16 -21.10 -8.99
CA ALA A 218 -6.27 -21.51 -9.84
C ALA A 218 -7.51 -20.61 -9.65
N TYR A 219 -7.78 -20.18 -8.42
CA TYR A 219 -8.84 -19.23 -8.09
C TYR A 219 -8.63 -17.89 -8.78
N ALA A 220 -7.42 -17.32 -8.68
CA ALA A 220 -7.04 -16.08 -9.32
C ALA A 220 -7.14 -16.18 -10.85
N GLN A 221 -6.59 -17.23 -11.45
CA GLN A 221 -6.64 -17.45 -12.90
C GLN A 221 -8.07 -17.52 -13.45
N LYS A 222 -9.01 -18.16 -12.74
CA LYS A 222 -10.42 -18.23 -13.16
C LYS A 222 -11.15 -16.88 -13.12
N ARG A 223 -10.68 -15.94 -12.29
CA ARG A 223 -11.36 -14.65 -12.03
C ARG A 223 -10.64 -13.45 -12.64
N ILE A 224 -9.45 -13.65 -13.17
CA ILE A 224 -8.76 -12.64 -13.96
C ILE A 224 -9.57 -12.39 -15.24
N LEU A 225 -9.94 -11.13 -15.47
CA LEU A 225 -10.83 -10.66 -16.54
C LEU A 225 -10.25 -10.81 -17.97
N LEU A 226 -9.13 -11.50 -18.15
CA LEU A 226 -8.50 -11.67 -19.47
C LEU A 226 -9.33 -12.51 -20.45
N SER A 227 -10.30 -13.30 -19.96
CA SER A 227 -11.13 -14.16 -20.81
C SER A 227 -12.19 -13.41 -21.61
N ASN A 228 -12.59 -12.21 -21.18
CA ASN A 228 -13.71 -11.47 -21.77
C ASN A 228 -13.35 -10.06 -22.25
N VAL A 229 -12.05 -9.75 -22.35
CA VAL A 229 -11.54 -8.45 -22.83
C VAL A 229 -11.01 -8.62 -24.25
N THR A 230 -11.62 -7.90 -25.20
CA THR A 230 -11.17 -7.83 -26.59
C THR A 230 -10.06 -6.78 -26.73
N ASP A 231 -8.82 -7.25 -26.73
CA ASP A 231 -7.67 -6.41 -27.07
C ASP A 231 -7.53 -6.29 -28.60
N ALA A 232 -8.20 -5.29 -29.16
CA ALA A 232 -8.13 -4.99 -30.60
C ALA A 232 -6.73 -4.51 -31.05
N GLY A 233 -5.91 -4.01 -30.12
CA GLY A 233 -4.59 -3.46 -30.39
C GLY A 233 -3.44 -4.45 -30.25
N GLY A 234 -3.69 -5.64 -29.70
CA GLY A 234 -2.66 -6.66 -29.47
C GLY A 234 -1.61 -6.26 -28.42
N PHE A 235 -1.96 -5.36 -27.50
CA PHE A 235 -1.09 -4.90 -26.41
C PHE A 235 -1.04 -5.86 -25.22
N ILE A 236 -2.01 -6.77 -25.09
CA ILE A 236 -2.15 -7.75 -24.03
C ILE A 236 -1.76 -9.13 -24.57
N PRO A 237 -0.63 -9.70 -24.13
CA PRO A 237 -0.28 -11.07 -24.46
C PRO A 237 -1.36 -12.02 -23.91
N ARG A 238 -2.03 -12.79 -24.78
CA ARG A 238 -3.06 -13.77 -24.37
C ARG A 238 -2.49 -14.94 -23.55
N ASP A 239 -1.17 -15.12 -23.58
CA ASP A 239 -0.42 -16.20 -22.94
C ASP A 239 0.30 -15.73 -21.66
N ILE A 240 -0.33 -14.86 -20.85
CA ILE A 240 0.16 -14.63 -19.48
C ILE A 240 -0.24 -15.85 -18.64
N ASN A 241 0.45 -16.96 -18.86
CA ASN A 241 0.83 -17.80 -17.74
C ASN A 241 1.63 -16.88 -16.83
N ILE A 242 1.05 -16.49 -15.69
CA ILE A 242 1.76 -15.81 -14.60
C ILE A 242 2.81 -16.81 -14.10
N ARG A 243 3.91 -16.94 -14.84
CA ARG A 243 5.06 -17.71 -14.41
C ARG A 243 5.80 -16.82 -13.43
N PRO A 244 6.19 -17.34 -12.24
CA PRO A 244 7.16 -16.64 -11.42
C PRO A 244 8.38 -16.41 -12.31
N THR A 245 8.67 -15.16 -12.63
CA THR A 245 9.85 -14.80 -13.41
C THR A 245 11.06 -15.03 -12.53
N ASN A 246 11.55 -16.27 -12.49
CA ASN A 246 12.90 -16.56 -12.05
C ASN A 246 13.84 -15.76 -12.96
N SER A 247 14.66 -14.93 -12.33
CA SER A 247 15.42 -13.83 -12.91
C SER A 247 16.61 -14.27 -13.77
N THR A 248 16.45 -15.26 -14.63
CA THR A 248 17.47 -15.67 -15.57
C THR A 248 16.86 -15.88 -16.94
N THR A 249 17.27 -15.03 -17.87
CA THR A 249 17.03 -15.10 -19.33
C THR A 249 15.61 -14.79 -19.84
N ASP A 250 15.24 -13.51 -19.87
CA ASP A 250 14.30 -13.02 -20.89
C ASP A 250 15.05 -12.15 -21.92
N LYS A 251 15.29 -12.75 -23.10
CA LYS A 251 15.89 -12.09 -24.28
C LYS A 251 14.86 -11.26 -25.09
N ARG A 252 13.63 -11.03 -24.60
CA ARG A 252 12.60 -10.23 -25.30
C ARG A 252 12.60 -8.73 -24.99
N ARG A 253 13.67 -8.17 -24.40
CA ARG A 253 13.79 -6.70 -24.21
C ARG A 253 13.99 -5.91 -25.51
N ASP A 254 14.24 -6.57 -26.64
CA ASP A 254 14.61 -5.90 -27.89
C ASP A 254 13.47 -5.68 -28.89
N SER A 255 12.24 -6.12 -28.60
CA SER A 255 11.10 -6.01 -29.54
C SER A 255 9.97 -5.06 -29.13
N LEU A 256 10.21 -4.11 -28.23
CA LEU A 256 9.25 -3.03 -27.95
C LEU A 256 9.38 -1.89 -28.98
N PRO A 257 8.26 -1.30 -29.46
CA PRO A 257 8.31 -0.15 -30.36
C PRO A 257 9.12 0.99 -29.75
N ARG A 258 9.93 1.64 -30.58
CA ARG A 258 11.02 2.58 -30.25
C ARG A 258 10.58 3.87 -29.54
N PHE A 259 9.31 4.00 -29.17
CA PHE A 259 8.70 5.23 -28.66
C PHE A 259 8.88 5.45 -27.15
N ILE A 260 9.32 4.43 -26.40
CA ILE A 260 9.64 4.53 -24.96
C ILE A 260 11.13 4.24 -24.74
N ARG A 261 12.02 4.95 -25.45
CA ARG A 261 13.49 4.84 -25.26
C ARG A 261 14.20 6.14 -24.88
N SER A 262 13.50 7.28 -24.71
CA SER A 262 14.18 8.59 -24.61
C SER A 262 14.21 9.28 -23.23
N SER A 263 13.82 8.66 -22.11
CA SER A 263 13.75 9.43 -20.84
C SER A 263 14.31 8.79 -19.56
N ARG A 264 15.00 7.64 -19.60
CA ARG A 264 15.45 6.98 -18.35
C ARG A 264 16.92 6.58 -18.19
N THR A 265 17.82 6.87 -19.13
CA THR A 265 19.21 6.38 -19.05
C THR A 265 20.20 7.31 -18.33
N ARG A 266 19.76 8.32 -17.55
CA ARG A 266 20.69 9.27 -16.88
C ARG A 266 20.57 9.39 -15.36
N ARG A 267 19.63 8.70 -14.69
CA ARG A 267 19.41 8.84 -13.23
C ARG A 267 20.10 7.81 -12.34
N GLU A 268 20.70 6.75 -12.87
CA GLU A 268 21.25 5.66 -12.03
C GLU A 268 22.76 5.74 -11.72
N ARG A 269 23.47 6.81 -12.11
CA ARG A 269 24.93 6.92 -11.85
C ARG A 269 25.32 7.86 -10.68
N VAL A 270 24.38 8.50 -9.99
CA VAL A 270 24.72 9.58 -9.02
C VAL A 270 24.43 9.22 -7.54
N LEU A 271 23.73 8.12 -7.23
CA LEU A 271 23.37 7.78 -5.84
C LEU A 271 24.27 6.72 -5.17
N ARG A 272 25.54 6.60 -5.60
CA ARG A 272 26.56 5.81 -4.89
C ARG A 272 27.79 6.64 -4.56
N THR A 273 27.62 7.75 -3.87
CA THR A 273 28.68 8.39 -3.06
C THR A 273 28.06 9.54 -2.27
N SER A 274 27.53 9.28 -1.08
CA SER A 274 27.46 10.22 0.06
C SER A 274 26.70 9.60 1.22
N SER A 275 27.25 8.52 1.77
CA SER A 275 26.97 8.10 3.14
C SER A 275 28.14 8.57 4.01
N SER A 276 28.01 9.72 4.65
CA SER A 276 28.76 10.06 5.88
C SER A 276 28.29 11.40 6.45
N THR A 277 28.20 11.41 7.78
CA THR A 277 28.19 12.56 8.71
C THR A 277 26.86 13.27 8.97
N ALA A 278 26.24 12.82 10.06
CA ALA A 278 25.33 13.58 10.90
C ALA A 278 26.02 14.84 11.47
N THR A 279 25.31 15.98 11.50
CA THR A 279 25.51 17.03 12.52
C THR A 279 24.22 17.84 12.64
N ALA A 280 23.69 17.90 13.86
CA ALA A 280 22.57 18.74 14.24
C ALA A 280 22.93 20.23 14.18
N ARG A 281 22.01 21.07 13.69
CA ARG A 281 21.87 22.50 14.07
C ARG A 281 20.52 23.03 13.62
N GLY A 282 19.82 23.67 14.55
CA GLY A 282 18.54 24.33 14.31
C GLY A 282 18.66 25.59 13.46
N GLY A 283 17.49 26.03 12.97
CA GLY A 283 17.31 27.28 12.25
C GLY A 283 15.86 27.40 11.78
N GLU A 284 15.11 28.26 12.45
CA GLU A 284 13.77 28.74 12.08
C GLU A 284 13.72 29.27 10.64
N SER A 285 12.57 29.14 9.97
CA SER A 285 12.01 30.20 9.10
C SER A 285 10.75 29.73 8.34
N ASN A 286 9.62 30.23 8.81
CA ASN A 286 8.53 30.86 8.05
C ASN A 286 7.58 30.01 7.19
N TYR A 287 6.41 29.78 7.79
CA TYR A 287 5.12 29.56 7.15
C TYR A 287 4.70 30.76 6.31
N SER A 288 4.06 30.51 5.16
CA SER A 288 3.14 31.44 4.53
C SER A 288 1.76 30.79 4.46
N THR A 289 0.92 31.18 5.41
CA THR A 289 -0.51 30.91 5.49
C THR A 289 -1.22 31.70 4.38
N ILE A 290 -1.95 31.04 3.50
CA ILE A 290 -2.98 31.70 2.68
C ILE A 290 -4.33 31.29 3.25
N THR A 291 -4.86 32.19 4.06
CA THR A 291 -6.26 32.28 4.45
C THR A 291 -7.13 32.62 3.23
N THR A 292 -8.11 31.77 2.93
CA THR A 292 -9.35 32.21 2.29
C THR A 292 -10.52 31.72 3.12
N GLU A 293 -11.11 32.67 3.83
CA GLU A 293 -12.40 32.58 4.51
C GLU A 293 -13.55 32.34 3.53
N ASN A 294 -14.60 31.71 4.08
CA ASN A 294 -16.01 31.80 3.72
C ASN A 294 -16.52 31.00 2.51
N THR A 295 -16.87 29.73 2.78
CA THR A 295 -18.28 29.31 2.62
C THR A 295 -18.70 28.52 3.86
N ARG A 296 -19.36 29.20 4.80
CA ARG A 296 -20.00 28.59 5.97
C ARG A 296 -21.22 27.78 5.52
N LEU A 297 -21.20 26.47 5.75
CA LEU A 297 -22.40 25.70 6.05
C LEU A 297 -22.18 25.00 7.38
N SER A 298 -22.59 25.69 8.44
CA SER A 298 -22.62 25.19 9.79
C SER A 298 -23.80 24.22 9.94
N PHE A 299 -23.54 22.94 10.19
CA PHE A 299 -24.45 22.08 10.95
C PHE A 299 -23.65 21.13 11.85
N LEU A 300 -23.54 21.56 13.11
CA LEU A 300 -23.53 20.79 14.36
C LEU A 300 -22.80 19.43 14.42
N LEU A 301 -21.63 19.49 15.05
CA LEU A 301 -20.94 18.49 15.89
C LEU A 301 -21.90 17.72 16.86
N PRO A 302 -21.55 16.50 17.32
CA PRO A 302 -20.48 16.33 18.31
C PRO A 302 -19.50 15.16 18.10
N ARG A 303 -18.22 15.53 18.26
CA ARG A 303 -17.15 14.84 19.01
C ARG A 303 -16.72 13.46 18.50
N PHE A 304 -15.55 13.43 17.87
CA PHE A 304 -14.42 12.66 18.41
C PHE A 304 -13.15 13.50 18.23
N CYS A 305 -12.46 13.73 19.35
CA CYS A 305 -11.23 14.51 19.40
C CYS A 305 -10.05 13.66 18.90
N ILE A 306 -9.42 14.18 17.85
CA ILE A 306 -7.97 14.34 17.58
C ILE A 306 -7.10 13.11 17.81
#